data_AF-A0A848F5D0-F1
#
_entry.id   AF-A0A848F5D0-F1
#
_cell.length_a   1.000
_cell.length_b   1.000
_cell.length_c   1.000
_cell.angle_alpha   90.00
_cell.angle_beta   90.00
_cell.angle_gamma   90.00
#
_symmetry.space_group_name_H-M   'P 1'
#
loop_
_entity.id
_entity.type
_entity.pdbx_description
1 polymer ?
#
loop_
_entity_poly.entity_id
_entity_poly.type
_entity_poly.pdbx_seq_one_letter_code
_entity_poly.pdbx_strand_id
1 'polypeptide(L)'
;MTVRRPAPAAMPPLQRRRHWAQAGFFVLFLLAPALNLLRFDLNETQLWVLGMRWSLGIDAFTAGQITAPQVALNFLLRAFLPALLLVAGFLAVAWRWGRLYCGWLCPHFSAVELLNDLLHRACARFSFWDRHATPRSDRPARKRWWPLFALSCLILGFTWAITLLSYLLPPAQIWGNLLRGELTANQARFLVIGTAVFTAEFAFARHLFCRFGCAVGLFQSLAWMANPRGMVVAFSRERARDCRDCETVKSPSGSACDNACPMRLHPRNIKRMMFSCVQCGRCLTECDISQKPQDKAPLLGWEQGVAAERETRRQGREEQGPEARP
;
A
#
# COMPACT_ATOMS: atom_id res chain seq x y z
N MET A 1 11.42 -39.56 14.92
CA MET A 1 11.82 -38.73 13.75
C MET A 1 11.75 -37.25 14.13
N THR A 2 12.90 -36.64 14.42
CA THR A 2 13.00 -35.20 14.71
C THR A 2 12.86 -34.41 13.41
N VAL A 3 11.70 -33.76 13.21
CA VAL A 3 11.48 -32.81 12.10
C VAL A 3 12.46 -31.66 12.28
N ARG A 4 13.56 -31.67 11.49
CA ARG A 4 14.50 -30.55 11.39
C ARG A 4 13.70 -29.33 10.94
N ARG A 5 13.59 -28.32 11.81
CA ARG A 5 13.04 -27.02 11.42
C ARG A 5 13.92 -26.45 10.29
N PRO A 6 13.36 -26.13 9.12
CA PRO A 6 14.15 -25.47 8.08
C PRO A 6 14.64 -24.13 8.63
N ALA A 7 15.92 -23.82 8.42
CA ALA A 7 16.48 -22.52 8.74
C ALA A 7 15.68 -21.41 8.00
N PRO A 8 15.50 -20.23 8.60
CA PRO A 8 14.78 -19.15 7.93
C PRO A 8 15.51 -18.79 6.63
N ALA A 9 14.86 -19.03 5.49
CA ALA A 9 15.38 -18.65 4.18
C ALA A 9 15.67 -17.13 4.17
N ALA A 10 16.86 -16.75 3.70
CA ALA A 10 17.24 -15.35 3.58
C ALA A 10 16.22 -14.58 2.72
N MET A 11 15.82 -13.39 3.16
CA MET A 11 14.90 -12.56 2.39
C MET A 11 15.53 -12.19 1.04
N PRO A 12 14.81 -12.38 -0.09
CA PRO A 12 15.32 -12.00 -1.40
C PRO A 12 15.71 -10.51 -1.44
N PRO A 13 16.71 -10.13 -2.26
CA PRO A 13 17.24 -8.77 -2.29
C PRO A 13 16.16 -7.71 -2.61
N LEU A 14 15.20 -8.05 -3.47
CA LEU A 14 14.07 -7.17 -3.81
C LEU A 14 13.15 -6.90 -2.61
N GLN A 15 12.79 -7.94 -1.85
CA GLN A 15 11.96 -7.78 -0.65
C GLN A 15 12.67 -6.99 0.43
N ARG A 16 13.98 -7.20 0.61
CA ARG A 16 14.78 -6.42 1.55
C ARG A 16 14.79 -4.93 1.20
N ARG A 17 15.04 -4.59 -0.07
CA ARG A 17 14.99 -3.18 -0.55
C ARG A 17 13.61 -2.55 -0.33
N ARG A 18 12.54 -3.31 -0.61
CA ARG A 18 11.16 -2.86 -0.41
C ARG A 18 10.86 -2.57 1.05
N HIS A 19 11.27 -3.45 1.97
CA HIS A 19 11.07 -3.24 3.41
C HIS A 19 11.83 -1.99 3.90
N TRP A 20 13.04 -1.74 3.41
CA TRP A 20 13.78 -0.51 3.71
C TRP A 20 13.09 0.73 3.16
N ALA A 21 12.58 0.69 1.92
CA ALA A 21 11.82 1.79 1.34
C ALA A 21 10.54 2.09 2.14
N GLN A 22 9.80 1.05 2.54
CA GLN A 22 8.62 1.16 3.37
C GLN A 22 8.94 1.76 4.74
N ALA A 23 9.96 1.25 5.42
CA ALA A 23 10.37 1.76 6.73
C ALA A 23 10.85 3.21 6.64
N GLY A 24 11.69 3.53 5.65
CA GLY A 24 12.20 4.89 5.42
C GLY A 24 11.07 5.88 5.14
N PHE A 25 10.13 5.53 4.27
CA PHE A 25 8.99 6.39 3.98
C PHE A 25 8.01 6.50 5.14
N PHE A 26 7.80 5.43 5.91
CA PHE A 26 6.98 5.46 7.11
C PHE A 26 7.56 6.42 8.16
N VAL A 27 8.87 6.36 8.41
CA VAL A 27 9.55 7.31 9.30
C VAL A 27 9.47 8.73 8.75
N LEU A 28 9.70 8.92 7.45
CA LEU A 28 9.53 10.22 6.79
C LEU A 28 8.12 10.77 6.96
N PHE A 29 7.08 9.93 6.81
CA PHE A 29 5.68 10.32 6.99
C PHE A 29 5.39 10.77 8.43
N LEU A 30 5.94 10.08 9.43
CA LEU A 30 5.76 10.48 10.84
C LEU A 30 6.52 11.77 11.17
N LEU A 31 7.72 11.96 10.61
CA LEU A 31 8.59 13.11 10.91
C LEU A 31 8.32 14.33 10.03
N ALA A 32 7.68 14.17 8.87
CA ALA A 32 7.39 15.25 7.93
C ALA A 32 6.73 16.48 8.57
N PRO A 33 5.71 16.35 9.43
CA PRO A 33 5.14 17.53 10.10
C PRO A 33 6.09 18.14 11.14
N ALA A 34 6.85 17.31 11.88
CA ALA A 34 7.80 17.77 12.88
C ALA A 34 8.99 18.54 12.28
N LEU A 35 9.44 18.12 11.10
CA LEU A 35 10.54 18.73 10.36
C LEU A 35 10.07 19.83 9.40
N ASN A 36 8.78 20.21 9.42
CA ASN A 36 8.18 21.18 8.49
C ASN A 36 8.38 20.84 7.01
N LEU A 37 8.58 19.56 6.68
CA LEU A 37 8.77 19.11 5.29
C LEU A 37 7.48 19.20 4.49
N LEU A 38 6.37 18.82 5.11
CA LEU A 38 5.03 18.96 4.56
C LEU A 38 4.04 19.04 5.71
N ARG A 39 3.40 20.19 5.90
CA ARG A 39 2.27 20.35 6.83
C ARG A 39 1.43 21.55 6.43
N PHE A 40 0.15 21.52 6.77
CA PHE A 40 -0.73 22.67 6.66
C PHE A 40 -0.99 23.22 8.05
N ASP A 41 -0.60 24.47 8.31
CA ASP A 41 -0.79 25.08 9.61
C ASP A 41 -2.13 25.81 9.64
N LEU A 42 -3.10 25.31 10.40
CA LEU A 42 -4.41 25.95 10.52
C LEU A 42 -4.35 27.31 11.25
N ASN A 43 -3.35 27.55 12.09
CA ASN A 43 -3.25 28.82 12.83
C ASN A 43 -2.78 29.94 11.89
N GLU A 44 -1.80 29.66 11.04
CA GLU A 44 -1.26 30.63 10.06
C GLU A 44 -1.98 30.55 8.70
N THR A 45 -2.84 29.55 8.47
CA THR A 45 -3.46 29.21 7.17
C THR A 45 -2.45 29.07 6.02
N GLN A 46 -1.24 28.60 6.35
CA GLN A 46 -0.11 28.49 5.43
C GLN A 46 0.32 27.04 5.25
N LEU A 47 0.71 26.70 4.02
CA LEU A 47 1.31 25.41 3.71
C LEU A 47 2.82 25.51 3.90
N TRP A 48 3.40 24.59 4.65
CA TRP A 48 4.85 24.43 4.78
C TRP A 48 5.30 23.35 3.80
N VAL A 49 6.28 23.68 2.95
CA VAL A 49 6.89 22.77 1.98
C VAL A 49 8.41 22.87 2.10
N LEU A 50 9.07 21.76 2.42
CA LEU A 50 10.53 21.66 2.60
C LEU A 50 11.10 22.72 3.56
N GLY A 51 10.39 23.01 4.65
CA GLY A 51 10.78 24.00 5.64
C GLY A 51 10.53 25.46 5.23
N MET A 52 10.04 25.70 4.02
CA MET A 52 9.67 27.04 3.54
C MET A 52 8.18 27.29 3.69
N ARG A 53 7.82 28.53 4.07
CA ARG A 53 6.44 29.01 4.07
C ARG A 53 5.98 29.22 2.63
N TRP A 54 5.10 28.35 2.15
CA TRP A 54 4.48 28.48 0.84
C TRP A 54 3.18 29.28 0.96
N SER A 55 3.27 30.60 0.84
CA SER A 55 2.10 31.48 0.89
C SER A 55 1.49 31.66 -0.50
N LEU A 56 0.16 31.60 -0.55
CA LEU A 56 -0.64 31.83 -1.76
C LEU A 56 -0.86 33.33 -2.05
N GLY A 57 -0.22 34.21 -1.27
CA GLY A 57 -0.42 35.66 -1.33
C GLY A 57 -1.67 36.16 -0.60
N ILE A 58 -2.38 35.30 0.14
CA ILE A 58 -3.62 35.68 0.86
C ILE A 58 -3.36 36.85 1.83
N ASP A 59 -2.26 36.79 2.58
CA ASP A 59 -1.87 37.84 3.54
C ASP A 59 -1.63 39.20 2.86
N ALA A 60 -1.01 39.19 1.67
CA ALA A 60 -0.72 40.39 0.89
C ALA A 60 -2.00 40.98 0.26
N PHE A 61 -2.99 40.14 -0.05
CA PHE A 61 -4.31 40.59 -0.51
C PHE A 61 -5.11 41.23 0.63
N THR A 62 -5.14 40.59 1.81
CA THR A 62 -5.78 41.17 3.00
C THR A 62 -5.12 42.46 3.48
N ALA A 63 -3.81 42.61 3.23
CA ALA A 63 -3.06 43.83 3.49
C ALA A 63 -3.24 44.92 2.41
N GLY A 64 -4.02 44.66 1.35
CA GLY A 64 -4.28 45.60 0.25
C GLY A 64 -3.11 45.84 -0.70
N GLN A 65 -2.05 45.01 -0.64
CA GLN A 65 -0.81 45.21 -1.38
C GLN A 65 -0.83 44.58 -2.79
N ILE A 66 -1.82 43.74 -3.10
CA ILE A 66 -1.97 43.08 -4.40
C ILE A 66 -3.41 43.13 -4.90
N THR A 67 -3.56 43.22 -6.21
CA THR A 67 -4.86 43.29 -6.89
C THR A 67 -5.48 41.90 -7.07
N ALA A 68 -6.81 41.82 -7.15
CA ALA A 68 -7.56 40.58 -7.37
C ALA A 68 -7.01 39.69 -8.53
N PRO A 69 -6.67 40.22 -9.73
CA PRO A 69 -6.08 39.42 -10.80
C PRO A 69 -4.69 38.85 -10.45
N GLN A 70 -3.88 39.57 -9.68
CA GLN A 70 -2.56 39.07 -9.24
C GLN A 70 -2.69 37.92 -8.24
N VAL A 71 -3.70 37.98 -7.37
CA VAL A 71 -4.04 36.86 -6.47
C VAL A 71 -4.47 35.64 -7.27
N ALA A 72 -5.40 35.81 -8.22
CA ALA A 72 -5.85 34.71 -9.08
C ALA A 72 -4.68 34.05 -9.84
N LEU A 73 -3.75 34.86 -10.36
CA LEU A 73 -2.55 34.36 -11.03
C LEU A 73 -1.61 33.62 -10.06
N ASN A 74 -1.43 34.11 -8.84
CA ASN A 74 -0.66 33.42 -7.81
C ASN A 74 -1.28 32.07 -7.43
N PHE A 75 -2.61 31.98 -7.28
CA PHE A 75 -3.29 30.71 -7.04
C PHE A 75 -3.08 29.73 -8.20
N LEU A 76 -3.20 30.20 -9.45
CA LEU A 76 -3.01 29.37 -10.63
C LEU A 76 -1.56 28.84 -10.71
N LEU A 77 -0.57 29.72 -10.58
CA LEU A 77 0.84 29.38 -10.79
C LEU A 77 1.49 28.69 -9.58
N ARG A 78 1.09 29.04 -8.35
CA ARG A 78 1.72 28.54 -7.11
C ARG A 78 0.93 27.45 -6.41
N ALA A 79 -0.37 27.28 -6.70
CA ALA A 79 -1.19 26.20 -6.13
C ALA A 79 -1.57 25.18 -7.19
N PHE A 80 -2.32 25.63 -8.21
CA PHE A 80 -2.97 24.73 -9.16
C PHE A 80 -1.97 24.04 -10.08
N LEU A 81 -1.06 24.78 -10.70
CA LEU A 81 -0.09 24.22 -11.64
C LEU A 81 0.86 23.21 -10.96
N PRO A 82 1.48 23.48 -9.78
CA PRO A 82 2.31 22.49 -9.10
C PRO A 82 1.51 21.26 -8.66
N ALA A 83 0.29 21.44 -8.15
CA ALA A 83 -0.58 20.33 -7.77
C ALA A 83 -0.95 19.45 -8.98
N LEU A 84 -1.31 20.08 -10.11
CA LEU A 84 -1.62 19.38 -11.35
C LEU A 84 -0.42 18.59 -11.88
N LEU A 85 0.77 19.21 -11.91
CA LEU A 85 2.01 18.55 -12.34
C LEU A 85 2.36 17.37 -11.43
N LEU A 86 2.19 17.51 -10.11
CA LEU A 86 2.42 16.43 -9.15
C LEU A 86 1.45 15.28 -9.38
N VAL A 87 0.15 15.56 -9.51
CA VAL A 87 -0.88 14.53 -9.75
C VAL A 87 -0.66 13.86 -11.10
N ALA A 88 -0.42 14.62 -12.17
CA ALA A 88 -0.18 14.09 -13.50
C ALA A 88 1.09 13.22 -13.55
N GLY A 89 2.19 13.67 -12.94
CA GLY A 89 3.43 12.91 -12.83
C GLY A 89 3.23 11.61 -12.03
N PHE A 90 2.52 11.69 -10.90
CA PHE A 90 2.19 10.52 -10.09
C PHE A 90 1.33 9.51 -10.86
N LEU A 91 0.31 9.97 -11.59
CA LEU A 91 -0.53 9.12 -12.43
C LEU A 91 0.22 8.56 -13.64
N ALA A 92 1.17 9.30 -14.22
CA ALA A 92 2.02 8.80 -15.30
C ALA A 92 2.90 7.63 -14.83
N VAL A 93 3.47 7.73 -13.63
CA VAL A 93 4.19 6.62 -12.98
C VAL A 93 3.24 5.43 -12.78
N ALA A 94 2.04 5.67 -12.25
CA ALA A 94 1.06 4.60 -12.04
C ALA A 94 0.58 3.95 -13.35
N TRP A 95 0.41 4.74 -14.40
CA TRP A 95 0.04 4.29 -15.75
C TRP A 95 1.08 3.32 -16.33
N ARG A 96 2.37 3.52 -16.01
CA ARG A 96 3.47 2.69 -16.52
C ARG A 96 3.78 1.47 -15.64
N TRP A 97 3.81 1.65 -14.32
CA TRP A 97 4.30 0.65 -13.35
C TRP A 97 3.22 0.10 -12.41
N GLY A 98 1.98 0.56 -12.51
CA GLY A 98 0.90 0.13 -11.61
C GLY A 98 0.94 0.81 -10.25
N ARG A 99 0.36 0.17 -9.23
CA ARG A 99 0.27 0.70 -7.86
C ARG A 99 1.58 0.53 -7.07
N LEU A 100 2.71 0.92 -7.66
CA LEU A 100 4.03 0.77 -7.07
C LEU A 100 4.15 1.55 -5.76
N TYR A 101 3.59 2.77 -5.70
CA TYR A 101 3.53 3.57 -4.47
C TYR A 101 2.89 2.80 -3.32
N CYS A 102 1.72 2.17 -3.55
CA CYS A 102 1.05 1.36 -2.54
C CYS A 102 1.94 0.23 -2.01
N GLY A 103 2.72 -0.45 -2.85
CA GLY A 103 3.54 -1.59 -2.44
C GLY A 103 4.91 -1.25 -1.83
N TRP A 104 5.41 -0.03 -2.05
CA TRP A 104 6.81 0.34 -1.73
C TRP A 104 6.95 1.53 -0.79
N LEU A 105 6.02 2.49 -0.83
CA LEU A 105 6.15 3.75 -0.10
C LEU A 105 4.95 3.98 0.83
N CYS A 106 3.75 3.51 0.48
CA CYS A 106 2.54 3.83 1.22
C CYS A 106 2.67 3.41 2.71
N PRO A 107 2.57 4.38 3.64
CA PRO A 107 2.76 4.12 5.06
C PRO A 107 1.61 3.26 5.62
N HIS A 108 0.40 3.45 5.09
CA HIS A 108 -0.77 2.63 5.45
C HIS A 108 -0.58 1.17 5.05
N PHE A 109 -0.17 0.89 3.80
CA PHE A 109 0.04 -0.49 3.35
C PHE A 109 1.19 -1.19 4.11
N SER A 110 2.22 -0.44 4.49
CA SER A 110 3.33 -0.95 5.32
C SER A 110 2.83 -1.44 6.69
N ALA A 111 1.92 -0.67 7.32
CA ALA A 111 1.23 -1.09 8.54
C ALA A 111 0.32 -2.32 8.30
N VAL A 112 -0.40 -2.35 7.17
CA VAL A 112 -1.24 -3.49 6.78
C VAL A 112 -0.43 -4.79 6.64
N GLU A 113 0.78 -4.73 6.08
CA GLU A 113 1.66 -5.90 5.97
C GLU A 113 2.11 -6.41 7.34
N LEU A 114 2.50 -5.51 8.24
CA LEU A 114 2.86 -5.87 9.62
C LEU A 114 1.68 -6.56 10.32
N LEU A 115 0.49 -5.98 10.22
CA LEU A 115 -0.73 -6.50 10.82
C LEU A 115 -1.16 -7.83 10.20
N ASN A 116 -0.97 -8.01 8.89
CA ASN A 116 -1.22 -9.27 8.20
C ASN A 116 -0.31 -10.38 8.74
N ASP A 117 0.98 -10.10 8.93
CA ASP A 117 1.91 -11.08 9.49
C ASP A 117 1.56 -11.42 10.95
N LEU A 118 1.13 -10.44 11.76
CA LEU A 118 0.69 -10.67 13.13
C LEU A 118 -0.61 -11.49 13.20
N LEU A 119 -1.61 -11.15 12.38
CA LEU A 119 -2.87 -11.90 12.33
C LEU A 119 -2.63 -13.33 11.81
N HIS A 120 -1.79 -13.50 10.80
CA HIS A 120 -1.43 -14.82 10.29
C HIS A 120 -0.77 -15.68 11.36
N ARG A 121 0.10 -15.11 12.20
CA ARG A 121 0.66 -15.81 13.37
C ARG A 121 -0.37 -16.13 14.45
N ALA A 122 -1.47 -15.37 14.54
CA ALA A 122 -2.51 -15.60 15.54
C ALA A 122 -3.49 -16.69 15.13
N CYS A 123 -3.93 -16.71 13.86
CA CYS A 123 -5.01 -17.57 13.39
C CYS A 123 -4.82 -18.21 12.01
N ALA A 124 -3.64 -18.07 11.38
CA ALA A 124 -3.35 -18.52 10.01
C ALA A 124 -4.32 -17.94 8.95
N ARG A 125 -4.87 -16.75 9.21
CA ARG A 125 -5.70 -16.00 8.25
C ARG A 125 -5.10 -14.62 8.02
N PHE A 126 -5.33 -14.05 6.84
CA PHE A 126 -4.87 -12.71 6.50
C PHE A 126 -5.94 -11.64 6.77
N SER A 127 -7.18 -12.06 7.00
CA SER A 127 -8.31 -11.22 7.40
C SER A 127 -9.28 -12.01 8.28
N PHE A 128 -10.04 -11.32 9.12
CA PHE A 128 -11.14 -11.93 9.89
C PHE A 128 -12.22 -12.54 9.00
N TRP A 129 -12.41 -11.95 7.82
CA TRP A 129 -13.42 -12.34 6.84
C TRP A 129 -13.00 -13.53 5.95
N ASP A 130 -11.78 -14.05 6.14
CA ASP A 130 -11.34 -15.23 5.38
C ASP A 130 -12.07 -16.49 5.86
N ARG A 131 -12.71 -17.19 4.91
CA ARG A 131 -13.42 -18.45 5.17
C ARG A 131 -12.46 -19.58 5.58
N HIS A 132 -11.29 -19.63 4.95
CA HIS A 132 -10.31 -20.70 5.12
C HIS A 132 -9.01 -20.17 5.71
N ALA A 133 -8.38 -20.97 6.56
CA ALA A 133 -7.03 -20.71 7.04
C ALA A 133 -5.99 -21.18 6.00
N THR A 134 -4.88 -20.48 5.92
CA THR A 134 -3.73 -20.79 5.06
C THR A 134 -2.55 -21.19 5.96
N PRO A 135 -2.51 -22.44 6.45
CA PRO A 135 -1.51 -22.88 7.40
C PRO A 135 -0.11 -22.81 6.79
N ARG A 136 0.86 -22.45 7.63
CA ARG A 136 2.29 -22.41 7.30
C ARG A 136 3.04 -23.45 8.10
N SER A 137 3.97 -24.18 7.48
CA SER A 137 4.75 -25.21 8.18
C SER A 137 5.91 -24.62 8.99
N ASP A 138 6.47 -23.47 8.58
CA ASP A 138 7.49 -22.73 9.35
C ASP A 138 6.91 -22.02 10.58
N ARG A 139 5.65 -21.56 10.49
CA ARG A 139 5.03 -20.68 11.47
C ARG A 139 3.59 -21.10 11.76
N PRO A 140 3.36 -22.09 12.64
CA PRO A 140 2.01 -22.48 13.03
C PRO A 140 1.33 -21.36 13.82
N ALA A 141 0.01 -21.24 13.66
CA ALA A 141 -0.80 -20.25 14.35
C ALA A 141 -0.81 -20.50 15.87
N ARG A 142 -0.66 -19.42 16.65
CA ARG A 142 -0.68 -19.46 18.12
C ARG A 142 -1.53 -18.31 18.66
N LYS A 143 -2.53 -18.63 19.48
CA LYS A 143 -3.45 -17.65 20.07
C LYS A 143 -2.75 -16.53 20.88
N ARG A 144 -1.53 -16.78 21.40
CA ARG A 144 -0.73 -15.77 22.13
C ARG A 144 -0.41 -14.50 21.34
N TRP A 145 -0.54 -14.51 20.01
CA TRP A 145 -0.30 -13.33 19.17
C TRP A 145 -1.52 -12.40 19.08
N TRP A 146 -2.70 -12.81 19.57
CA TRP A 146 -3.91 -11.98 19.58
C TRP A 146 -3.73 -10.65 20.34
N PRO A 147 -3.21 -10.63 21.58
CA PRO A 147 -2.97 -9.38 22.30
C PRO A 147 -2.00 -8.47 21.55
N LEU A 148 -0.94 -9.03 20.93
CA LEU A 148 0.02 -8.23 20.17
C LEU A 148 -0.61 -7.63 18.90
N PHE A 149 -1.47 -8.39 18.21
CA PHE A 149 -2.22 -7.88 17.06
C PHE A 149 -3.15 -6.73 17.48
N ALA A 150 -3.95 -6.93 18.54
CA ALA A 150 -4.88 -5.90 19.03
C ALA A 150 -4.13 -4.63 19.49
N LEU A 151 -3.04 -4.81 20.25
CA LEU A 151 -2.19 -3.71 20.69
C LEU A 151 -1.53 -2.98 19.51
N SER A 152 -1.07 -3.72 18.50
CA SER A 152 -0.48 -3.13 17.29
C SER A 152 -1.51 -2.32 16.50
N CYS A 153 -2.76 -2.79 16.38
CA CYS A 153 -3.85 -2.02 15.78
C CYS A 153 -4.11 -0.72 16.54
N LEU A 154 -4.15 -0.79 17.88
CA LEU A 154 -4.37 0.39 18.73
C LEU A 154 -3.24 1.41 18.60
N ILE A 155 -1.99 0.96 18.68
CA ILE A 155 -0.81 1.82 18.55
C ILE A 155 -0.81 2.48 17.17
N LEU A 156 -0.99 1.71 16.10
CA LEU A 156 -1.03 2.25 14.73
C LEU A 156 -2.20 3.22 14.52
N GLY A 157 -3.37 2.91 15.09
CA GLY A 157 -4.54 3.79 15.06
C GLY A 157 -4.28 5.12 15.76
N PHE A 158 -3.67 5.09 16.96
CA PHE A 158 -3.28 6.29 17.70
C PHE A 158 -2.20 7.08 16.95
N THR A 159 -1.16 6.40 16.44
CA THR A 159 -0.12 7.01 15.62
C THR A 159 -0.73 7.71 14.40
N TRP A 160 -1.72 7.10 13.74
CA TRP A 160 -2.37 7.73 12.58
C TRP A 160 -3.15 8.99 12.99
N ALA A 161 -3.91 8.91 14.09
CA ALA A 161 -4.67 10.04 14.60
C ALA A 161 -3.75 11.22 14.96
N ILE A 162 -2.67 10.98 15.72
CA ILE A 162 -1.76 12.05 16.14
C ILE A 162 -0.95 12.61 14.96
N THR A 163 -0.53 11.77 14.01
CA THR A 163 0.19 12.22 12.82
C THR A 163 -0.72 13.08 11.94
N LEU A 164 -1.95 12.67 11.67
CA LEU A 164 -2.89 13.50 10.91
C LEU A 164 -3.18 14.83 11.60
N LEU A 165 -3.33 14.83 12.93
CA LEU A 165 -3.47 16.07 13.69
C LEU A 165 -2.23 16.96 13.54
N SER A 166 -1.02 16.37 13.54
CA SER A 166 0.26 17.08 13.35
C SER A 166 0.47 17.62 11.95
N TYR A 167 -0.23 17.07 10.94
CA TYR A 167 -0.27 17.64 9.60
C TYR A 167 -1.15 18.90 9.51
N LEU A 168 -2.05 19.12 10.48
CA LEU A 168 -3.02 20.23 10.52
C LEU A 168 -2.67 21.30 11.57
N LEU A 169 -2.02 20.92 12.66
CA LEU A 169 -1.67 21.79 13.77
C LEU A 169 -0.18 21.67 14.10
N PRO A 170 0.45 22.73 14.68
CA PRO A 170 1.86 22.68 15.05
C PRO A 170 2.19 21.50 15.98
N PRO A 171 3.18 20.66 15.63
CA PRO A 171 3.53 19.49 16.43
C PRO A 171 4.02 19.86 17.83
N ALA A 172 4.75 20.98 17.99
CA ALA A 172 5.16 21.47 19.30
C ALA A 172 3.96 21.75 20.23
N GLN A 173 2.85 22.25 19.67
CA GLN A 173 1.62 22.49 20.43
C GLN A 173 0.93 21.18 20.79
N ILE A 174 0.77 20.25 19.83
CA ILE A 174 0.09 18.97 20.07
C ILE A 174 0.86 18.14 21.11
N TRP A 175 2.16 17.94 20.90
CA TRP A 175 3.00 17.15 21.80
C TRP A 175 3.15 17.83 23.16
N GLY A 176 3.28 19.16 23.20
CA GLY A 176 3.32 19.91 24.46
C GLY A 176 2.03 19.78 25.27
N ASN A 177 0.87 19.92 24.62
CA ASN A 177 -0.44 19.78 25.27
C ASN A 177 -0.70 18.33 25.71
N LEU A 178 -0.27 17.34 24.92
CA LEU A 178 -0.39 15.93 25.26
C LEU A 178 0.44 15.58 26.51
N LEU A 179 1.67 16.07 26.60
CA LEU A 179 2.56 15.81 27.74
C LEU A 179 2.10 16.52 29.02
N ARG A 180 1.53 17.73 28.90
CA ARG A 180 0.98 18.49 30.05
C ARG A 180 -0.44 18.08 30.45
N GLY A 181 -1.12 17.26 29.65
CA GLY A 181 -2.53 16.91 29.88
C GLY A 181 -3.51 18.05 29.57
N GLU A 182 -3.07 19.07 28.82
CA GLU A 182 -3.83 20.29 28.48
C GLU A 182 -4.36 20.25 27.04
N LEU A 183 -4.79 19.07 26.56
CA LEU A 183 -5.40 18.96 25.24
C LEU A 183 -6.69 19.77 25.18
N THR A 184 -6.87 20.56 24.13
CA THR A 184 -8.14 21.25 23.93
C THR A 184 -9.26 20.23 23.71
N ALA A 185 -10.50 20.59 24.06
CA ALA A 185 -11.65 19.68 23.90
C ALA A 185 -11.80 19.14 22.47
N ASN A 186 -11.41 19.92 21.45
CA ASN A 186 -11.42 19.50 20.05
C ASN A 186 -10.27 18.55 19.73
N GLN A 187 -9.06 18.82 20.21
CA GLN A 187 -7.90 17.94 20.05
C GLN A 187 -8.14 16.57 20.71
N ALA A 188 -8.65 16.57 21.94
CA ALA A 188 -8.97 15.34 22.67
C ALA A 188 -10.06 14.52 21.94
N ARG A 189 -11.16 15.17 21.52
CA ARG A 189 -12.22 14.51 20.73
C ARG A 189 -11.69 13.91 19.44
N PHE A 190 -10.87 14.65 18.69
CA PHE A 190 -10.27 14.16 17.45
C PHE A 190 -9.35 12.96 17.69
N LEU A 191 -8.49 13.01 18.71
CA LEU A 191 -7.59 11.91 19.04
C LEU A 191 -8.35 10.66 19.46
N VAL A 192 -9.37 10.78 20.32
CA VAL A 192 -10.16 9.62 20.78
C VAL A 192 -10.94 9.00 19.62
N ILE A 193 -11.72 9.80 18.89
CA ILE A 193 -12.56 9.32 17.78
C ILE A 193 -11.68 8.80 16.65
N GLY A 194 -10.65 9.56 16.26
CA GLY A 194 -9.71 9.18 15.22
C GLY A 194 -8.99 7.87 15.55
N THR A 195 -8.48 7.73 16.77
CA THR A 195 -7.84 6.48 17.22
C THR A 195 -8.79 5.30 17.14
N ALA A 196 -10.03 5.46 17.62
CA ALA A 196 -11.04 4.40 17.56
C ALA A 196 -11.35 3.98 16.11
N VAL A 197 -11.59 4.95 15.22
CA VAL A 197 -11.91 4.71 13.81
C VAL A 197 -10.74 4.05 13.08
N PHE A 198 -9.52 4.56 13.22
CA PHE A 198 -8.34 3.96 12.58
C PHE A 198 -8.02 2.57 13.14
N THR A 199 -8.17 2.37 14.46
CA THR A 199 -8.00 1.05 15.08
C THR A 199 -8.99 0.05 14.49
N ALA A 200 -10.26 0.44 14.35
CA ALA A 200 -11.29 -0.40 13.74
C ALA A 200 -11.00 -0.68 12.25
N GLU A 201 -10.53 0.32 11.51
CA GLU A 201 -10.10 0.17 10.11
C GLU A 201 -8.97 -0.85 10.00
N PHE A 202 -7.88 -0.68 10.76
CA PHE A 202 -6.75 -1.60 10.77
C PHE A 202 -7.13 -3.03 11.20
N ALA A 203 -8.01 -3.16 12.19
CA ALA A 203 -8.46 -4.47 12.65
C ALA A 203 -9.33 -5.18 11.60
N PHE A 204 -10.36 -4.53 11.08
CA PHE A 204 -11.44 -5.19 10.35
C PHE A 204 -11.52 -4.84 8.86
N ALA A 205 -11.16 -3.61 8.47
CA ALA A 205 -11.41 -3.07 7.13
C ALA A 205 -10.14 -2.79 6.30
N ARG A 206 -8.94 -3.10 6.80
CA ARG A 206 -7.66 -2.74 6.16
C ARG A 206 -7.56 -3.06 4.67
N HIS A 207 -7.98 -4.26 4.29
CA HIS A 207 -7.94 -4.70 2.89
C HIS A 207 -9.01 -4.02 2.04
N LEU A 208 -10.17 -3.73 2.64
CA LEU A 208 -11.27 -3.03 1.98
C LEU A 208 -10.86 -1.57 1.70
N PHE A 209 -10.25 -0.91 2.68
CA PHE A 209 -9.73 0.45 2.53
C PHE A 209 -8.61 0.51 1.47
N CYS A 210 -7.59 -0.35 1.54
CA CYS A 210 -6.54 -0.37 0.51
C CYS A 210 -7.04 -0.70 -0.90
N ARG A 211 -8.19 -1.38 -1.02
CA ARG A 211 -8.77 -1.78 -2.31
C ARG A 211 -9.72 -0.74 -2.90
N PHE A 212 -10.61 -0.17 -2.09
CA PHE A 212 -11.68 0.71 -2.55
C PHE A 212 -11.76 2.06 -1.83
N GLY A 213 -11.35 2.14 -0.55
CA GLY A 213 -11.45 3.37 0.24
C GLY A 213 -10.34 4.38 -0.01
N CYS A 214 -9.13 3.93 -0.33
CA CYS A 214 -7.98 4.79 -0.55
C CYS A 214 -8.02 5.40 -1.96
N ALA A 215 -8.30 6.71 -2.04
CA ALA A 215 -8.35 7.45 -3.30
C ALA A 215 -7.06 7.34 -4.12
N VAL A 216 -5.90 7.55 -3.49
CA VAL A 216 -4.58 7.38 -4.12
C VAL A 216 -4.48 6.00 -4.77
N GLY A 217 -4.85 4.98 -4.01
CA GLY A 217 -4.83 3.61 -4.46
C GLY A 217 -5.74 3.33 -5.65
N LEU A 218 -6.97 3.85 -5.62
CA LEU A 218 -7.99 3.66 -6.65
C LEU A 218 -7.57 4.31 -7.97
N PHE A 219 -7.14 5.57 -7.93
CA PHE A 219 -6.71 6.30 -9.14
C PHE A 219 -5.47 5.67 -9.79
N GLN A 220 -4.51 5.17 -8.99
CA GLN A 220 -3.38 4.44 -9.53
C GLN A 220 -3.80 3.17 -10.29
N SER A 221 -4.75 2.42 -9.74
CA SER A 221 -5.28 1.22 -10.39
C SER A 221 -6.02 1.54 -11.68
N LEU A 222 -6.84 2.60 -11.69
CA LEU A 222 -7.58 3.05 -12.87
C LEU A 222 -6.64 3.49 -14.00
N ALA A 223 -5.65 4.32 -13.67
CA ALA A 223 -4.62 4.74 -14.62
C ALA A 223 -3.84 3.55 -15.19
N TRP A 224 -3.49 2.58 -14.34
CA TRP A 224 -2.81 1.36 -14.76
C TRP A 224 -3.67 0.46 -15.65
N MET A 225 -4.97 0.35 -15.37
CA MET A 225 -5.91 -0.41 -16.21
C MET A 225 -6.09 0.19 -17.59
N ALA A 226 -6.08 1.52 -17.69
CA ALA A 226 -6.16 2.22 -18.97
C ALA A 226 -4.96 1.92 -19.89
N ASN A 227 -3.85 1.38 -19.38
CA ASN A 227 -2.67 1.04 -20.17
C ASN A 227 -2.51 -0.47 -20.39
N PRO A 228 -2.84 -1.05 -21.56
CA PRO A 228 -2.63 -2.47 -21.81
C PRO A 228 -1.14 -2.87 -21.83
N ARG A 229 -0.23 -1.91 -22.01
CA ARG A 229 1.23 -2.12 -22.03
C ARG A 229 1.93 -1.87 -20.68
N GLY A 230 1.15 -1.51 -19.66
CA GLY A 230 1.66 -1.28 -18.31
C GLY A 230 2.25 -2.54 -17.70
N MET A 231 3.23 -2.40 -16.81
CA MET A 231 3.87 -3.53 -16.14
C MET A 231 2.84 -4.42 -15.43
N VAL A 232 2.94 -5.73 -15.62
CA VAL A 232 2.03 -6.73 -15.05
C VAL A 232 2.79 -7.99 -14.66
N VAL A 233 2.26 -8.74 -13.70
CA VAL A 233 2.70 -10.11 -13.43
C VAL A 233 2.00 -11.01 -14.45
N ALA A 234 2.76 -11.72 -15.28
CA ALA A 234 2.21 -12.66 -16.25
C ALA A 234 2.51 -14.11 -15.83
N PHE A 235 1.63 -15.01 -16.25
CA PHE A 235 1.73 -16.44 -15.96
C PHE A 235 1.95 -17.26 -17.24
N SER A 236 2.97 -18.10 -17.23
CA SER A 236 3.30 -19.03 -18.32
C SER A 236 2.30 -20.19 -18.41
N ARG A 237 1.12 -19.93 -19.01
CA ARG A 237 0.02 -20.90 -19.11
C ARG A 237 0.38 -22.21 -19.85
N GLU A 238 1.34 -22.16 -20.77
CA GLU A 238 1.85 -23.35 -21.47
C GLU A 238 2.46 -24.38 -20.50
N ARG A 239 3.05 -23.89 -19.42
CA ARG A 239 3.62 -24.70 -18.34
C ARG A 239 2.71 -24.76 -17.12
N ALA A 240 1.38 -24.54 -17.27
CA ALA A 240 0.44 -24.56 -16.15
C ALA A 240 0.41 -25.89 -15.38
N ARG A 241 0.80 -27.01 -16.02
CA ARG A 241 0.92 -28.32 -15.36
C ARG A 241 1.98 -28.32 -14.26
N ASP A 242 3.05 -27.55 -14.41
CA ASP A 242 4.12 -27.40 -13.41
C ASP A 242 3.65 -26.65 -12.15
N CYS A 243 2.44 -26.06 -12.17
CA CYS A 243 1.83 -25.40 -11.03
C CYS A 243 1.04 -26.36 -10.11
N ARG A 244 0.81 -27.62 -10.51
CA ARG A 244 0.02 -28.56 -9.70
C ARG A 244 0.70 -28.88 -8.36
N ASP A 245 2.01 -29.08 -8.39
CA ASP A 245 2.82 -29.42 -7.22
C ASP A 245 3.62 -28.21 -6.70
N CYS A 246 3.01 -27.02 -6.71
CA CYS A 246 3.66 -25.76 -6.29
C CYS A 246 3.67 -25.54 -4.77
N GLU A 247 3.99 -26.59 -4.00
CA GLU A 247 4.05 -26.54 -2.54
C GLU A 247 5.32 -25.84 -2.06
N THR A 248 5.20 -25.06 -0.98
CA THR A 248 6.35 -24.49 -0.27
C THR A 248 6.16 -24.60 1.23
N VAL A 249 7.23 -24.34 1.99
CA VAL A 249 7.16 -24.23 3.46
C VAL A 249 6.07 -23.23 3.90
N LYS A 250 5.86 -22.15 3.14
CA LYS A 250 4.84 -21.14 3.44
C LYS A 250 3.46 -21.49 2.89
N SER A 251 3.36 -22.53 2.06
CA SER A 251 2.14 -22.94 1.37
C SER A 251 2.14 -24.45 1.11
N PRO A 252 1.96 -25.28 2.16
CA PRO A 252 2.04 -26.73 2.05
C PRO A 252 0.85 -27.34 1.30
N SER A 253 -0.25 -26.60 1.11
CA SER A 253 -1.44 -27.05 0.36
C SER A 253 -1.40 -26.62 -1.12
N GLY A 254 -0.21 -26.34 -1.66
CA GLY A 254 -0.04 -25.76 -3.00
C GLY A 254 -0.48 -24.30 -3.07
N SER A 255 -0.66 -23.76 -4.29
CA SER A 255 -1.02 -22.36 -4.55
C SER A 255 -0.10 -21.33 -3.89
N ALA A 256 1.22 -21.58 -3.90
CA ALA A 256 2.21 -20.74 -3.21
C ALA A 256 2.11 -19.25 -3.55
N CYS A 257 1.89 -18.91 -4.82
CA CYS A 257 1.78 -17.52 -5.25
C CYS A 257 0.52 -16.80 -4.73
N ASP A 258 -0.60 -17.50 -4.61
CA ASP A 258 -1.88 -16.96 -4.12
C ASP A 258 -1.77 -16.70 -2.61
N ASN A 259 -1.26 -17.68 -1.85
CA ASN A 259 -1.08 -17.60 -0.40
C ASN A 259 0.04 -16.62 0.02
N ALA A 260 0.91 -16.23 -0.91
CA ALA A 260 1.94 -15.22 -0.70
C ALA A 260 1.45 -13.78 -0.91
N CYS A 261 0.35 -13.58 -1.64
CA CYS A 261 -0.11 -12.27 -2.04
C CYS A 261 -0.73 -11.52 -0.83
N PRO A 262 -0.15 -10.39 -0.36
CA PRO A 262 -0.70 -9.65 0.78
C PRO A 262 -2.09 -9.06 0.49
N MET A 263 -2.40 -8.84 -0.79
CA MET A 263 -3.71 -8.36 -1.24
C MET A 263 -4.70 -9.49 -1.57
N ARG A 264 -4.32 -10.76 -1.33
CA ARG A 264 -5.15 -11.95 -1.60
C ARG A 264 -5.68 -11.98 -3.05
N LEU A 265 -4.79 -11.67 -3.99
CA LEU A 265 -5.04 -11.80 -5.42
C LEU A 265 -4.53 -13.15 -5.90
N HIS A 266 -5.11 -13.64 -7.00
CA HIS A 266 -4.61 -14.80 -7.72
C HIS A 266 -3.70 -14.33 -8.86
N PRO A 267 -2.36 -14.41 -8.74
CA PRO A 267 -1.43 -13.86 -9.72
C PRO A 267 -1.41 -14.62 -11.04
N ARG A 268 -2.13 -15.74 -11.11
CA ARG A 268 -2.38 -16.55 -12.32
C ARG A 268 -3.53 -15.99 -13.16
N ASN A 269 -4.35 -15.11 -12.58
CA ASN A 269 -5.45 -14.48 -13.28
C ASN A 269 -4.94 -13.33 -14.16
N ILE A 270 -5.80 -12.90 -15.07
CA ILE A 270 -5.54 -11.78 -15.97
C ILE A 270 -5.51 -10.43 -15.23
N LYS A 271 -4.84 -9.45 -15.85
CA LYS A 271 -4.64 -8.08 -15.34
C LYS A 271 -5.89 -7.47 -14.71
N ARG A 272 -7.05 -7.54 -15.37
CA ARG A 272 -8.32 -6.93 -14.89
C ARG A 272 -8.78 -7.44 -13.52
N MET A 273 -8.55 -8.73 -13.25
CA MET A 273 -8.91 -9.39 -11.99
C MET A 273 -7.90 -9.06 -10.87
N MET A 274 -6.77 -8.47 -11.23
CA MET A 274 -5.69 -8.05 -10.35
C MET A 274 -5.67 -6.52 -10.16
N PHE A 275 -6.82 -5.86 -10.22
CA PHE A 275 -6.96 -4.41 -10.06
C PHE A 275 -6.24 -3.84 -8.84
N SER A 276 -6.20 -4.59 -7.74
CA SER A 276 -5.59 -4.13 -6.50
C SER A 276 -4.11 -4.49 -6.38
N CYS A 277 -3.45 -5.00 -7.42
CA CYS A 277 -2.06 -5.43 -7.37
C CYS A 277 -1.14 -4.25 -7.03
N VAL A 278 -0.37 -4.40 -5.95
CA VAL A 278 0.57 -3.39 -5.45
C VAL A 278 2.00 -3.56 -5.99
N GLN A 279 2.19 -4.49 -6.92
CA GLN A 279 3.49 -4.81 -7.53
C GLN A 279 4.62 -5.06 -6.52
N CYS A 280 4.31 -5.80 -5.44
CA CYS A 280 5.30 -6.13 -4.40
C CYS A 280 6.23 -7.31 -4.78
N GLY A 281 5.88 -8.11 -5.78
CA GLY A 281 6.70 -9.24 -6.25
C GLY A 281 6.79 -10.45 -5.31
N ARG A 282 6.04 -10.48 -4.19
CA ARG A 282 6.04 -11.63 -3.26
C ARG A 282 5.58 -12.94 -3.94
N CYS A 283 4.58 -12.84 -4.83
CA CYS A 283 4.12 -13.98 -5.62
C CYS A 283 5.19 -14.56 -6.55
N LEU A 284 6.00 -13.70 -7.19
CA LEU A 284 7.12 -14.12 -8.04
C LEU A 284 8.17 -14.87 -7.24
N THR A 285 8.52 -14.35 -6.07
CA THR A 285 9.47 -14.99 -5.15
C THR A 285 9.00 -16.38 -4.73
N GLU A 286 7.75 -16.52 -4.32
CA GLU A 286 7.25 -17.82 -3.85
C GLU A 286 7.04 -18.81 -5.01
N CYS A 287 6.72 -18.32 -6.21
CA CYS A 287 6.72 -19.14 -7.42
C CYS A 287 8.13 -19.67 -7.74
N ASP A 288 9.15 -18.82 -7.71
CA ASP A 288 10.54 -19.22 -7.88
C ASP A 288 10.98 -20.27 -6.83
N ILE A 289 10.65 -20.05 -5.56
CA ILE A 289 10.91 -21.02 -4.48
C ILE A 289 10.22 -22.37 -4.74
N SER A 290 8.99 -22.37 -5.27
CA SER A 290 8.27 -23.62 -5.57
C SER A 290 8.86 -24.40 -6.75
N GLN A 291 9.49 -23.73 -7.71
CA GLN A 291 10.01 -24.35 -8.94
C GLN A 291 11.48 -24.79 -8.79
N LYS A 292 12.25 -24.11 -7.93
CA LYS A 292 13.67 -24.40 -7.65
C LYS A 292 13.98 -25.86 -7.31
N PRO A 293 13.23 -26.57 -6.44
CA PRO A 293 13.50 -27.98 -6.13
C PRO A 293 13.43 -28.92 -7.33
N GLN A 294 12.73 -28.52 -8.39
CA GLN A 294 12.57 -29.29 -9.63
C GLN A 294 13.49 -28.79 -10.76
N ASP A 295 14.40 -27.86 -10.47
CA ASP A 295 15.26 -27.18 -11.44
C ASP A 295 14.50 -26.54 -12.63
N LYS A 296 13.29 -26.04 -12.34
CA LYS A 296 12.40 -25.41 -13.32
C LYS A 296 12.49 -23.88 -13.23
N ALA A 297 12.39 -23.23 -14.39
CA ALA A 297 12.23 -21.77 -14.44
C ALA A 297 10.90 -21.34 -13.82
N PRO A 298 10.82 -20.17 -13.13
CA PRO A 298 9.59 -19.68 -12.53
C PRO A 298 8.47 -19.54 -13.57
N LEU A 299 7.23 -19.76 -13.14
CA LEU A 299 6.04 -19.65 -14.00
C LEU A 299 5.43 -18.25 -14.00
N LEU A 300 5.80 -17.42 -13.03
CA LEU A 300 5.40 -16.02 -12.97
C LEU A 300 6.59 -15.12 -13.26
N GLY A 301 6.37 -14.09 -14.08
CA GLY A 301 7.38 -13.11 -14.46
C GLY A 301 6.82 -11.69 -14.51
N TRP A 302 7.71 -10.70 -14.46
CA TRP A 302 7.37 -9.32 -14.76
C TRP A 302 7.34 -9.14 -16.28
N GLU A 303 6.20 -8.72 -16.82
CA GLU A 303 6.06 -8.40 -18.24
C GLU A 303 5.70 -6.93 -18.42
N GLN A 304 6.18 -6.36 -19.52
CA GLN A 304 5.95 -4.95 -19.85
C GLN A 304 5.90 -4.75 -21.37
N GLY A 305 5.20 -3.70 -21.84
CA GLY A 305 5.14 -3.39 -23.27
C GLY A 305 4.30 -4.40 -24.05
N VAL A 306 4.83 -4.90 -25.17
CA VAL A 306 4.12 -5.84 -26.06
C VAL A 306 3.79 -7.16 -25.37
N ALA A 307 4.66 -7.65 -24.48
CA ALA A 307 4.41 -8.88 -23.73
C ALA A 307 3.28 -8.71 -22.70
N ALA A 308 3.24 -7.57 -21.99
CA ALA A 308 2.12 -7.20 -21.12
C ALA A 308 0.81 -7.01 -21.90
N GLU A 309 0.90 -6.46 -23.12
CA GLU A 309 -0.25 -6.32 -24.00
C GLU A 309 -0.78 -7.67 -24.47
N ARG A 310 0.07 -8.69 -24.67
CA ARG A 310 -0.41 -10.06 -24.97
C ARG A 310 -1.19 -10.65 -23.79
N GLU A 311 -0.67 -10.53 -22.56
CA GLU A 311 -1.39 -10.93 -21.34
C GLU A 311 -2.70 -10.12 -21.16
N THR A 312 -2.72 -8.87 -21.67
CA THR A 312 -3.89 -7.98 -21.58
C THR A 312 -4.90 -8.17 -22.72
N ARG A 313 -4.47 -8.54 -23.94
CA ARG A 313 -5.36 -8.73 -25.10
C ARG A 313 -5.90 -10.14 -25.24
N ARG A 314 -5.18 -11.15 -24.72
CA ARG A 314 -5.71 -12.52 -24.63
C ARG A 314 -7.02 -12.56 -23.81
N GLN A 315 -7.22 -11.56 -22.94
CA GLN A 315 -8.47 -11.22 -22.24
C GLN A 315 -9.67 -11.03 -23.20
N GLY A 316 -9.50 -10.28 -24.29
CA GLY A 316 -10.59 -10.02 -25.23
C GLY A 316 -11.02 -11.27 -26.01
N ARG A 317 -10.08 -12.20 -26.27
CA ARG A 317 -10.38 -13.44 -27.00
C ARG A 317 -11.04 -14.51 -26.12
N GLU A 318 -10.71 -14.59 -24.84
CA GLU A 318 -11.35 -15.54 -23.92
C GLU A 318 -12.77 -15.09 -23.53
N GLU A 319 -13.04 -13.78 -23.51
CA GLU A 319 -14.37 -13.22 -23.25
C GLU A 319 -15.33 -13.27 -24.44
N GLN A 320 -14.81 -13.28 -25.67
CA GLN A 320 -15.64 -13.32 -26.88
C GLN A 320 -16.22 -14.71 -27.23
N GLY A 321 -15.80 -15.78 -26.54
CA GLY A 321 -16.32 -17.14 -26.78
C GLY A 321 -16.21 -17.61 -28.25
N PRO A 322 -16.68 -18.81 -28.60
CA PRO A 322 -16.65 -19.33 -29.98
C PRO A 322 -17.64 -18.64 -30.94
N GLU A 323 -18.39 -17.63 -30.50
CA GLU A 323 -19.54 -17.07 -31.25
C GLU A 323 -19.17 -15.87 -32.14
N ALA A 324 -17.87 -15.55 -32.23
CA ALA A 324 -17.33 -14.57 -33.16
C ALA A 324 -16.28 -15.21 -34.08
N ARG A 325 -16.67 -16.25 -34.83
CA ARG A 325 -16.03 -16.56 -36.11
C ARG A 325 -17.03 -16.25 -37.22
N PRO A 326 -16.70 -15.39 -38.19
CA PRO A 326 -17.52 -15.22 -39.39
C PRO A 326 -17.61 -16.52 -40.20
#